data_AF-A0A9E3A2K1-F1
#
_entry.id   AF-A0A9E3A2K1-F1
#
_cell.length_a   1.000
_cell.length_b   1.000
_cell.length_c   1.000
_cell.angle_alpha   90.00
_cell.angle_beta   90.00
_cell.angle_gamma   90.00
#
_symmetry.space_group_name_H-M   'P 1'
#
loop_
_entity.id
_entity.type
_entity.pdbx_description
1 polymer ?
#
loop_
_entity_poly.entity_id
_entity_poly.type
_entity_poly.pdbx_seq_one_letter_code
_entity_poly.pdbx_strand_id
1 'polypeptide(L)'
;MRRYHHYHQKVAAFAAAALIATLVTRDASAAESSPVTASACSVAAGRDASNNTLTCNFGLTPEQLRQVTKAAVEGATGPLIDRISVISKTLGVTEDAAKTLLKIAGEQLDVPDEKLAQVLTKIADDYKQLKTTVAALNPANPTAQALVAQANAAIKAGDFTHAHELLRQAAQVQIAAAQEARKLRDQAQAAADAEMLGAASSTAAEGDVALTEVRYEQAADLFKQAAALVPPGHADKAANYLDHQANALYRKGDEKGDNAALGQSIVIWNVVLAQRPRARVPLAWAQVQLDLGVALMRLGERESGTAHLEAAIATFQATLQERTRDRVPLSWAATQLNLGSALLRLGER
;
A
#
# COMPACT_ATOMS: atom_id res chain seq x y z
N MET A 1 -28.69 13.18 -39.09
CA MET A 1 -27.65 14.08 -38.57
C MET A 1 -26.66 13.23 -37.77
N ARG A 2 -25.63 12.64 -38.40
CA ARG A 2 -24.26 13.14 -38.63
C ARG A 2 -23.44 13.44 -37.35
N ARG A 3 -22.40 12.60 -37.16
CA ARG A 3 -21.14 12.74 -36.39
C ARG A 3 -21.31 12.64 -34.86
N TYR A 4 -20.69 11.70 -34.15
CA TYR A 4 -19.24 11.48 -34.07
C TYR A 4 -18.85 9.99 -34.00
N HIS A 5 -17.81 9.65 -34.76
CA HIS A 5 -17.15 8.35 -34.84
C HIS A 5 -15.67 8.55 -34.45
N HIS A 6 -15.10 7.54 -33.80
CA HIS A 6 -13.67 7.26 -33.61
C HIS A 6 -12.81 8.21 -32.77
N TYR A 7 -12.24 7.66 -31.68
CA TYR A 7 -10.78 7.61 -31.46
C TYR A 7 -10.45 6.58 -30.36
N HIS A 8 -10.23 5.33 -30.76
CA HIS A 8 -9.54 4.32 -29.95
C HIS A 8 -8.34 3.82 -30.76
N GLN A 9 -7.25 3.51 -30.05
CA GLN A 9 -6.01 2.82 -30.43
C GLN A 9 -4.74 3.68 -30.53
N LYS A 10 -3.64 3.07 -30.05
CA LYS A 10 -2.27 3.56 -29.76
C LYS A 10 -2.15 4.04 -28.30
N VAL A 11 -1.35 3.46 -27.40
CA VAL A 11 -0.09 2.71 -27.54
C VAL A 11 0.04 1.74 -26.35
N ALA A 12 0.29 0.47 -26.64
CA ALA A 12 0.84 -0.50 -25.69
C ALA A 12 2.14 -1.05 -26.29
N ALA A 13 3.24 -0.94 -25.55
CA ALA A 13 4.42 -1.81 -25.56
C ALA A 13 5.63 -1.04 -25.04
N PHE A 14 6.21 -1.46 -23.92
CA PHE A 14 7.67 -1.55 -23.82
C PHE A 14 8.03 -2.75 -22.94
N ALA A 15 8.91 -3.57 -23.51
CA ALA A 15 9.19 -4.94 -23.17
C ALA A 15 10.29 -5.09 -22.10
N ALA A 16 10.26 -6.27 -21.51
CA ALA A 16 11.14 -6.77 -20.47
C ALA A 16 12.58 -7.07 -20.94
N ALA A 17 13.46 -7.15 -19.93
CA ALA A 17 14.86 -7.51 -19.99
C ALA A 17 15.15 -8.94 -20.49
N ALA A 18 16.34 -9.15 -21.06
CA ALA A 18 17.08 -10.42 -20.93
C ALA A 18 18.59 -10.23 -21.13
N LEU A 19 19.33 -10.77 -20.17
CA LEU A 19 20.77 -10.96 -20.08
C LEU A 19 21.18 -12.20 -20.90
N ILE A 20 22.28 -12.16 -21.67
CA ILE A 20 23.08 -13.35 -22.01
C ILE A 20 24.57 -12.99 -21.99
N ALA A 21 25.34 -13.81 -21.28
CA ALA A 21 26.79 -13.73 -21.08
C ALA A 21 27.55 -14.72 -21.99
N THR A 22 28.88 -14.53 -22.03
CA THR A 22 29.97 -15.44 -22.49
C THR A 22 30.24 -15.44 -24.01
N LEU A 23 31.47 -15.48 -24.55
CA LEU A 23 32.77 -15.99 -24.08
C LEU A 23 33.95 -15.24 -24.76
N VAL A 24 35.08 -15.25 -24.06
CA VAL A 24 36.41 -14.78 -24.46
C VAL A 24 37.03 -15.68 -25.52
N THR A 25 37.75 -15.11 -26.50
CA THR A 25 39.02 -15.70 -26.97
C THR A 25 40.12 -14.64 -26.94
N ARG A 26 41.25 -15.04 -26.36
CA ARG A 26 42.51 -14.30 -26.24
C ARG A 26 43.12 -14.08 -27.61
N ASP A 27 43.71 -12.91 -27.81
CA ASP A 27 44.98 -12.82 -28.54
C ASP A 27 46.00 -12.04 -27.72
N ALA A 28 47.15 -12.67 -27.56
CA ALA A 28 48.30 -12.14 -26.86
C ALA A 28 49.03 -11.17 -27.79
N SER A 29 49.24 -9.93 -27.34
CA SER A 29 50.37 -9.14 -27.82
C SER A 29 51.09 -8.55 -26.62
N ALA A 30 52.37 -8.92 -26.53
CA ALA A 30 53.32 -8.35 -25.59
C ALA A 30 53.62 -6.91 -26.02
N ALA A 31 53.48 -5.97 -25.10
CA ALA A 31 54.04 -4.63 -25.25
C ALA A 31 54.44 -4.08 -23.87
N GLU A 32 55.76 -4.07 -23.69
CA GLU A 32 56.56 -3.09 -22.97
C GLU A 32 56.21 -2.77 -21.51
N SER A 33 57.06 -3.31 -20.64
CA SER A 33 57.23 -2.89 -19.25
C SER A 33 57.64 -1.41 -19.16
N SER A 34 56.67 -0.52 -19.05
CA SER A 34 56.89 0.78 -18.46
C SER A 34 57.13 0.58 -16.96
N PRO A 35 58.19 1.16 -16.36
CA PRO A 35 58.40 1.05 -14.93
C PRO A 35 57.23 1.73 -14.22
N VAL A 36 56.40 0.93 -13.54
CA VAL A 36 55.41 1.45 -12.60
C VAL A 36 56.20 2.03 -11.44
N THR A 37 56.45 3.34 -11.47
CA THR A 37 56.86 4.07 -10.27
C THR A 37 55.76 3.88 -9.24
N ALA A 38 56.10 3.26 -8.11
CA ALA A 38 55.18 3.04 -6.99
C ALA A 38 54.52 4.37 -6.59
N SER A 39 53.29 4.57 -7.06
CA SER A 39 52.56 5.82 -6.88
C SER A 39 51.92 5.82 -5.50
N ALA A 40 52.52 6.54 -4.56
CA ALA A 40 51.90 7.10 -3.34
C ALA A 40 51.11 6.18 -2.38
N CYS A 41 51.04 4.88 -2.65
CA CYS A 41 50.34 3.88 -1.86
C CYS A 41 51.27 2.72 -1.55
N SER A 42 51.45 2.45 -0.26
CA SER A 42 52.24 1.32 0.23
C SER A 42 51.30 0.17 0.59
N VAL A 43 51.78 -1.05 0.37
CA VAL A 43 51.15 -2.27 0.89
C VAL A 43 51.89 -2.60 2.19
N ALA A 44 51.17 -2.63 3.31
CA ALA A 44 51.75 -3.10 4.57
C ALA A 44 51.92 -4.62 4.52
N ALA A 45 53.10 -5.09 4.09
CA ALA A 45 53.44 -6.50 4.06
C ALA A 45 53.83 -6.99 5.46
N GLY A 46 52.84 -7.44 6.24
CA GLY A 46 53.03 -8.09 7.54
C GLY A 46 52.21 -9.37 7.65
N ARG A 47 52.83 -10.52 7.35
CA ARG A 47 52.40 -11.92 7.60
C ARG A 47 50.90 -12.18 7.82
N ASP A 48 50.08 -12.01 6.79
CA ASP A 48 48.99 -12.91 6.35
C ASP A 48 48.29 -12.25 5.14
N ALA A 49 48.45 -12.82 3.95
CA ALA A 49 48.04 -12.20 2.68
C ALA A 49 46.56 -12.42 2.34
N SER A 50 45.66 -12.26 3.32
CA SER A 50 44.20 -12.36 3.12
C SER A 50 43.44 -11.06 3.39
N ASN A 51 44.09 -10.02 3.95
CA ASN A 51 43.51 -8.69 4.22
C ASN A 51 44.50 -7.55 3.92
N ASN A 52 45.00 -7.45 2.69
CA ASN A 52 45.87 -6.33 2.30
C ASN A 52 45.06 -5.02 2.15
N THR A 53 45.22 -4.10 3.10
CA THR A 53 44.78 -2.71 2.95
C THR A 53 45.86 -1.93 2.16
N LEU A 54 45.53 -1.43 0.97
CA LEU A 54 46.35 -0.45 0.26
C LEU A 54 46.29 0.86 1.05
N THR A 55 47.39 1.24 1.69
CA THR A 55 47.45 2.50 2.46
C THR A 55 48.11 3.57 1.59
N CYS A 56 47.27 4.44 1.03
CA CYS A 56 47.72 5.60 0.26
C CYS A 56 48.13 6.73 1.20
N ASN A 57 49.43 6.84 1.50
CA ASN A 57 49.96 7.91 2.35
C ASN A 57 50.21 9.22 1.59
N PHE A 58 49.89 9.28 0.29
CA PHE A 58 50.03 10.49 -0.55
C PHE A 58 51.46 11.06 -0.59
N GLY A 59 52.47 10.26 -0.23
CA GLY A 59 53.86 10.71 -0.05
C GLY A 59 54.12 11.55 1.21
N LEU A 60 53.22 11.53 2.20
CA LEU A 60 53.27 12.31 3.44
C LEU A 60 53.33 11.37 4.67
N THR A 61 54.00 11.80 5.74
CA THR A 61 53.86 11.13 7.06
C THR A 61 52.48 11.42 7.67
N PRO A 62 51.97 10.61 8.62
CA PRO A 62 50.70 10.86 9.30
C PRO A 62 50.59 12.30 9.87
N GLU A 63 51.68 12.81 10.45
CA GLU A 63 51.75 14.16 11.03
C GLU A 63 51.74 15.24 9.94
N GLN A 64 52.46 15.01 8.83
CA GLN A 64 52.46 15.91 7.67
C GLN A 64 51.08 15.95 7.01
N LEU A 65 50.40 14.81 6.94
CA LEU A 65 49.03 14.71 6.44
C LEU A 65 48.10 15.50 7.36
N ARG A 66 48.18 15.33 8.68
CA ARG A 66 47.40 16.13 9.64
C ARG A 66 47.65 17.63 9.50
N GLN A 67 48.90 18.05 9.28
CA GLN A 67 49.21 19.46 9.03
C GLN A 67 48.53 19.98 7.76
N VAL A 68 48.53 19.21 6.67
CA VAL A 68 47.84 19.57 5.42
C VAL A 68 46.33 19.65 5.64
N THR A 69 45.74 18.71 6.38
CA THR A 69 44.31 18.66 6.67
C THR A 69 43.88 19.84 7.55
N LYS A 70 44.65 20.17 8.59
CA LYS A 70 44.41 21.33 9.46
C LYS A 70 44.55 22.65 8.69
N ALA A 71 45.56 22.78 7.84
CA ALA A 71 45.75 23.94 7.00
C ALA A 71 44.63 24.11 5.95
N ALA A 72 44.02 23.02 5.48
CA ALA A 72 42.85 23.07 4.62
C ALA A 72 41.60 23.65 5.34
N VAL A 73 41.46 23.40 6.64
CA VAL A 73 40.40 24.00 7.48
C VAL A 73 40.65 25.50 7.72
N GLU A 74 41.91 25.88 7.95
CA GLU A 74 42.33 27.25 8.30
C GLU A 74 42.48 28.19 7.09
N GLY A 75 42.36 27.68 5.85
CA GLY A 75 42.40 28.49 4.62
C GLY A 75 43.82 28.75 4.09
N ALA A 76 44.57 27.69 3.79
CA ALA A 76 45.98 27.75 3.38
C ALA A 76 46.29 28.62 2.14
N THR A 77 47.47 29.25 2.16
CA THR A 77 48.17 29.85 1.01
C THR A 77 49.64 29.36 0.95
N GLY A 78 50.24 29.25 -0.25
CA GLY A 78 51.66 28.86 -0.45
C GLY A 78 51.90 27.37 -0.84
N PRO A 79 53.08 26.76 -0.52
CA PRO A 79 53.54 25.42 -0.96
C PRO A 79 52.61 24.24 -0.66
N LEU A 80 51.55 24.48 0.12
CA LEU A 80 50.49 23.55 0.46
C LEU A 80 49.51 23.32 -0.71
N ILE A 81 49.36 24.27 -1.64
CA ILE A 81 48.55 24.09 -2.86
C ILE A 81 49.11 22.94 -3.71
N ASP A 82 50.44 22.86 -3.85
CA ASP A 82 51.10 21.80 -4.61
C ASP A 82 50.83 20.41 -4.00
N ARG A 83 50.77 20.32 -2.66
CA ARG A 83 50.41 19.08 -1.95
C ARG A 83 48.94 18.70 -2.14
N ILE A 84 48.03 19.67 -2.14
CA ILE A 84 46.61 19.44 -2.43
C ILE A 84 46.44 18.93 -3.87
N SER A 85 47.21 19.44 -4.83
CA SER A 85 47.20 18.96 -6.22
C SER A 85 47.65 17.49 -6.33
N VAL A 86 48.68 17.09 -5.58
CA VAL A 86 49.13 15.68 -5.51
C VAL A 86 48.05 14.79 -4.90
N ILE A 87 47.43 15.22 -3.80
CA ILE A 87 46.33 14.48 -3.14
C ILE A 87 45.13 14.35 -4.09
N SER A 88 44.74 15.44 -4.76
CA SER A 88 43.67 15.47 -5.77
C SER A 88 43.90 14.45 -6.89
N LYS A 89 45.11 14.43 -7.49
CA LYS A 89 45.49 13.46 -8.52
C LYS A 89 45.47 12.03 -8.01
N THR A 90 45.99 11.78 -6.81
CA THR A 90 46.06 10.44 -6.20
C THR A 90 44.67 9.91 -5.88
N LEU A 91 43.76 10.77 -5.40
CA LEU A 91 42.37 10.42 -5.11
C LEU A 91 41.48 10.36 -6.37
N GLY A 92 41.93 10.91 -7.49
CA GLY A 92 41.15 10.98 -8.73
C GLY A 92 39.93 11.90 -8.62
N VAL A 93 40.06 13.03 -7.90
CA VAL A 93 39.01 14.04 -7.70
C VAL A 93 39.51 15.43 -8.12
N THR A 94 38.62 16.40 -8.35
CA THR A 94 39.03 17.78 -8.68
C THR A 94 39.75 18.44 -7.49
N GLU A 95 40.58 19.46 -7.74
CA GLU A 95 41.30 20.16 -6.65
C GLU A 95 40.35 20.78 -5.62
N ASP A 96 39.24 21.37 -6.06
CA ASP A 96 38.24 21.93 -5.15
C ASP A 96 37.54 20.86 -4.33
N ALA A 97 37.24 19.69 -4.94
CA ALA A 97 36.75 18.55 -4.18
C ALA A 97 37.79 18.07 -3.16
N ALA A 98 39.07 17.95 -3.54
CA ALA A 98 40.14 17.54 -2.64
C ALA A 98 40.28 18.48 -1.43
N LYS A 99 40.18 19.81 -1.62
CA LYS A 99 40.16 20.80 -0.53
C LYS A 99 39.00 20.55 0.43
N THR A 100 37.80 20.34 -0.09
CA THR A 100 36.62 20.08 0.75
C THR A 100 36.74 18.74 1.50
N LEU A 101 37.20 17.66 0.85
CA LEU A 101 37.37 16.37 1.51
C LEU A 101 38.43 16.42 2.61
N LEU A 102 39.52 17.17 2.39
CA LEU A 102 40.52 17.46 3.41
C LEU A 102 39.90 18.26 4.57
N LYS A 103 39.10 19.29 4.28
CA LYS A 103 38.40 20.06 5.33
C LYS A 103 37.49 19.17 6.17
N ILE A 104 36.70 18.28 5.56
CA ILE A 104 35.84 17.32 6.27
C ILE A 104 36.66 16.41 7.18
N ALA A 105 37.76 15.85 6.68
CA ALA A 105 38.63 15.00 7.48
C ALA A 105 39.33 15.76 8.62
N GLY A 106 39.60 17.06 8.45
CA GLY A 106 40.25 17.92 9.44
C GLY A 106 39.31 18.42 10.54
N GLU A 107 38.03 18.59 10.22
CA GLU A 107 36.98 18.92 11.19
C GLU A 107 36.63 17.71 12.09
N GLN A 108 36.92 16.49 11.65
CA GLN A 108 36.80 15.27 12.45
C GLN A 108 38.01 15.11 13.39
N LEU A 109 38.05 15.92 14.46
CA LEU A 109 39.16 16.00 15.43
C LEU A 109 39.50 14.68 16.14
N ASP A 110 38.59 13.69 16.12
CA ASP A 110 38.73 12.42 16.84
C ASP A 110 39.44 11.30 16.03
N VAL A 111 39.76 11.54 14.76
CA VAL A 111 40.44 10.54 13.91
C VAL A 111 41.94 10.49 14.26
N PRO A 112 42.53 9.34 14.63
CA PRO A 112 43.98 9.20 14.84
C PRO A 112 44.79 9.46 13.56
N ASP A 113 46.01 9.98 13.70
CA ASP A 113 46.88 10.37 12.57
C ASP A 113 47.10 9.20 11.61
N GLU A 114 47.31 8.00 12.16
CA GLU A 114 47.59 6.78 11.40
C GLU A 114 46.40 6.33 10.55
N LYS A 115 45.18 6.75 10.91
CA LYS A 115 43.94 6.42 10.18
C LYS A 115 43.54 7.50 9.18
N LEU A 116 44.15 8.68 9.23
CA LEU A 116 43.76 9.83 8.42
C LEU A 116 43.86 9.54 6.92
N ALA A 117 44.89 8.81 6.48
CA ALA A 117 45.06 8.38 5.10
C ALA A 117 43.94 7.43 4.63
N GLN A 118 43.56 6.48 5.48
CA GLN A 118 42.45 5.55 5.21
C GLN A 118 41.12 6.29 5.14
N VAL A 119 40.87 7.23 6.07
CA VAL A 119 39.65 8.04 6.11
C VAL A 119 39.53 8.92 4.86
N LEU A 120 40.61 9.58 4.43
CA LEU A 120 40.61 10.39 3.21
C LEU A 120 40.33 9.56 1.96
N THR A 121 40.90 8.36 1.87
CA THR A 121 40.63 7.44 0.76
C THR A 121 39.15 7.04 0.74
N LYS A 122 38.60 6.66 1.91
CA LYS A 122 37.19 6.30 2.04
C LYS A 122 36.27 7.46 1.68
N ILE A 123 36.54 8.67 2.17
CA ILE A 123 35.77 9.88 1.85
C ILE A 123 35.79 10.18 0.34
N ALA A 124 36.92 9.96 -0.33
CA ALA A 124 37.01 10.15 -1.78
C ALA A 124 36.20 9.11 -2.56
N ASP A 125 36.18 7.86 -2.10
CA ASP A 125 35.36 6.81 -2.71
C ASP A 125 33.86 7.05 -2.46
N ASP A 126 33.47 7.42 -1.24
CA ASP A 126 32.11 7.84 -0.89
C ASP A 126 31.67 9.05 -1.74
N TYR A 127 32.58 10.00 -2.02
CA TYR A 127 32.32 11.14 -2.89
C TYR A 127 32.06 10.73 -4.35
N LYS A 128 32.87 9.83 -4.91
CA LYS A 128 32.66 9.29 -6.27
C LYS A 128 31.32 8.55 -6.37
N GLN A 129 31.01 7.76 -5.36
CA GLN A 129 29.74 7.03 -5.28
C GLN A 129 28.55 7.99 -5.14
N LEU A 130 28.68 9.05 -4.32
CA LEU A 130 27.67 10.09 -4.16
C LEU A 130 27.39 10.79 -5.50
N LYS A 131 28.42 11.21 -6.23
CA LYS A 131 28.25 11.85 -7.55
C LYS A 131 27.50 10.95 -8.52
N THR A 132 27.81 9.66 -8.53
CA THR A 132 27.13 8.68 -9.39
C THR A 132 25.68 8.52 -8.98
N THR A 133 25.41 8.38 -7.67
CA THR A 133 24.07 8.25 -7.10
C THR A 133 23.20 9.46 -7.43
N VAL A 134 23.68 10.68 -7.19
CA VAL A 134 22.90 11.91 -7.38
C VAL A 134 22.73 12.26 -8.87
N ALA A 135 23.70 11.91 -9.72
CA ALA A 135 23.56 12.06 -11.17
C ALA A 135 22.54 11.09 -11.78
N ALA A 136 22.34 9.92 -11.16
CA ALA A 136 21.36 8.93 -11.59
C ALA A 136 19.92 9.25 -11.16
N LEU A 137 19.71 10.22 -10.25
CA LEU A 137 18.38 10.63 -9.83
C LEU A 137 17.63 11.29 -10.99
N ASN A 138 16.47 10.74 -11.35
CA ASN A 138 15.61 11.26 -12.41
C ASN A 138 14.18 11.46 -11.90
N PRO A 139 13.94 12.47 -11.05
CA PRO A 139 12.60 12.74 -10.52
C PRO A 139 11.67 13.22 -11.64
N ALA A 140 10.44 12.68 -11.66
CA ALA A 140 9.43 13.08 -12.64
C ALA A 140 8.89 14.51 -12.41
N ASN A 141 9.01 15.03 -11.19
CA ASN A 141 8.58 16.38 -10.84
C ASN A 141 9.61 17.42 -11.35
N PRO A 142 9.22 18.39 -12.20
CA PRO A 142 10.17 19.34 -12.79
C PRO A 142 10.92 20.19 -11.76
N THR A 143 10.26 20.61 -10.67
CA THR A 143 10.89 21.36 -9.59
C THR A 143 11.92 20.50 -8.86
N ALA A 144 11.60 19.24 -8.58
CA ALA A 144 12.55 18.31 -7.98
C ALA A 144 13.73 18.00 -8.91
N GLN A 145 13.50 17.94 -10.22
CA GLN A 145 14.56 17.76 -11.23
C GLN A 145 15.53 18.95 -11.23
N ALA A 146 15.01 20.17 -11.17
CA ALA A 146 15.83 21.38 -11.04
C ALA A 146 16.65 21.40 -9.73
N LEU A 147 16.04 21.01 -8.60
CA LEU A 147 16.73 20.93 -7.31
C LEU A 147 17.84 19.86 -7.30
N VAL A 148 17.61 18.70 -7.91
CA VAL A 148 18.64 17.65 -8.07
C VAL A 148 19.77 18.13 -8.98
N ALA A 149 19.48 18.88 -10.04
CA ALA A 149 20.52 19.47 -10.90
C ALA A 149 21.38 20.49 -10.12
N GLN A 150 20.75 21.33 -9.29
CA GLN A 150 21.46 22.25 -8.39
C GLN A 150 22.28 21.50 -7.34
N ALA A 151 21.75 20.42 -6.76
CA ALA A 151 22.48 19.61 -5.79
C ALA A 151 23.71 18.96 -6.42
N ASN A 152 23.61 18.47 -7.66
CA ASN A 152 24.74 17.97 -8.44
C ASN A 152 25.82 19.04 -8.64
N ALA A 153 25.44 20.30 -8.88
CA ALA A 153 26.38 21.41 -8.98
C ALA A 153 27.05 21.72 -7.63
N ALA A 154 26.28 21.76 -6.53
CA ALA A 154 26.79 21.98 -5.18
C ALA A 154 27.78 20.88 -4.75
N ILE A 155 27.49 19.60 -5.04
CA ILE A 155 28.41 18.46 -4.78
C ILE A 155 29.70 18.60 -5.59
N LYS A 156 29.63 19.07 -6.85
CA LYS A 156 30.83 19.32 -7.66
C LYS A 156 31.68 20.46 -7.09
N ALA A 157 31.04 21.48 -6.50
CA ALA A 157 31.70 22.59 -5.82
C ALA A 157 32.17 22.27 -4.39
N GLY A 158 31.81 21.09 -3.85
CA GLY A 158 32.12 20.70 -2.48
C GLY A 158 31.24 21.38 -1.41
N ASP A 159 30.12 22.00 -1.80
CA ASP A 159 29.15 22.55 -0.84
C ASP A 159 28.12 21.47 -0.45
N PHE A 160 28.53 20.58 0.46
CA PHE A 160 27.68 19.48 0.92
C PHE A 160 26.50 19.95 1.77
N THR A 161 26.64 21.05 2.49
CA THR A 161 25.55 21.64 3.29
C THR A 161 24.40 22.06 2.39
N HIS A 162 24.71 22.81 1.31
CA HIS A 162 23.69 23.22 0.35
C HIS A 162 23.14 22.03 -0.45
N ALA A 163 23.99 21.07 -0.84
CA ALA A 163 23.54 19.85 -1.51
C ALA A 163 22.53 19.05 -0.67
N HIS A 164 22.78 18.90 0.64
CA HIS A 164 21.85 18.24 1.56
C HIS A 164 20.49 18.93 1.60
N GLU A 165 20.48 20.26 1.68
CA GLU A 165 19.26 21.04 1.72
C GLU A 165 18.46 20.91 0.41
N LEU A 166 19.13 21.02 -0.74
CA LEU A 166 18.51 20.87 -2.06
C LEU A 166 17.91 19.48 -2.27
N LEU A 167 18.61 18.41 -1.87
CA LEU A 167 18.09 17.04 -1.96
C LEU A 167 16.90 16.81 -1.03
N ARG A 168 16.93 17.39 0.17
CA ARG A 168 15.79 17.36 1.11
C ARG A 168 14.58 18.06 0.51
N GLN A 169 14.76 19.25 -0.06
CA GLN A 169 13.69 19.99 -0.73
C GLN A 169 13.14 19.21 -1.94
N ALA A 170 14.01 18.60 -2.75
CA ALA A 170 13.61 17.78 -3.89
C ALA A 170 12.73 16.59 -3.45
N ALA A 171 13.08 15.93 -2.35
CA ALA A 171 12.28 14.86 -1.78
C ALA A 171 10.93 15.37 -1.23
N GLN A 172 10.93 16.47 -0.49
CA GLN A 172 9.71 17.06 0.08
C GLN A 172 8.70 17.46 -0.98
N VAL A 173 9.14 18.09 -2.08
CA VAL A 173 8.26 18.46 -3.20
C VAL A 173 7.59 17.23 -3.81
N GLN A 174 8.32 16.12 -3.96
CA GLN A 174 7.76 14.88 -4.50
C GLN A 174 6.80 14.20 -3.53
N ILE A 175 7.12 14.19 -2.23
CA ILE A 175 6.24 13.66 -1.18
C ILE A 175 4.93 14.45 -1.15
N ALA A 176 5.00 15.78 -1.17
CA ALA A 176 3.83 16.65 -1.20
C ALA A 176 2.97 16.41 -2.45
N ALA A 177 3.59 16.31 -3.63
CA ALA A 177 2.88 15.99 -4.87
C ALA A 177 2.20 14.62 -4.82
N ALA A 178 2.86 13.60 -4.26
CA ALA A 178 2.29 12.27 -4.10
C ALA A 178 1.12 12.25 -3.09
N GLN A 179 1.20 13.03 -2.02
CA GLN A 179 0.11 13.18 -1.04
C GLN A 179 -1.12 13.85 -1.66
N GLU A 180 -0.94 14.91 -2.45
CA GLU A 180 -2.05 15.57 -3.14
C GLU A 180 -2.69 14.64 -4.18
N ALA A 181 -1.88 13.91 -4.95
CA ALA A 181 -2.40 12.91 -5.89
C ALA A 181 -3.21 11.81 -5.18
N ARG A 182 -2.75 11.34 -4.00
CA ARG A 182 -3.52 10.37 -3.19
C ARG A 182 -4.83 10.97 -2.70
N LYS A 183 -4.83 12.20 -2.20
CA LYS A 183 -6.04 12.89 -1.76
C LYS A 183 -7.06 13.02 -2.90
N LEU A 184 -6.63 13.42 -4.09
CA LEU A 184 -7.49 13.52 -5.27
C LEU A 184 -8.05 12.16 -5.68
N ARG A 185 -7.22 11.11 -5.65
CA ARG A 185 -7.66 9.74 -5.91
C ARG A 185 -8.70 9.28 -4.88
N ASP A 186 -8.46 9.52 -3.61
CA ASP A 186 -9.36 9.09 -2.53
C ASP A 186 -10.68 9.88 -2.58
N GLN A 187 -10.64 11.16 -2.95
CA GLN A 187 -11.84 11.96 -3.23
C GLN A 187 -12.62 11.44 -4.44
N ALA A 188 -11.93 11.11 -5.54
CA ALA A 188 -12.55 10.52 -6.72
C ALA A 188 -13.18 9.16 -6.43
N GLN A 189 -12.50 8.32 -5.65
CA GLN A 189 -13.04 7.03 -5.20
C GLN A 189 -14.27 7.22 -4.32
N ALA A 190 -14.22 8.13 -3.34
CA ALA A 190 -15.36 8.43 -2.48
C ALA A 190 -16.57 8.96 -3.26
N ALA A 191 -16.34 9.79 -4.28
CA ALA A 191 -17.39 10.26 -5.18
C ALA A 191 -18.00 9.11 -5.99
N ALA A 192 -17.17 8.22 -6.55
CA ALA A 192 -17.65 7.04 -7.27
C ALA A 192 -18.44 6.09 -6.36
N ASP A 193 -17.96 5.85 -5.14
CA ASP A 193 -18.65 5.03 -4.15
C ASP A 193 -20.01 5.65 -3.76
N ALA A 194 -20.08 6.98 -3.62
CA ALA A 194 -21.32 7.68 -3.33
C ALA A 194 -22.36 7.52 -4.46
N GLU A 195 -21.94 7.64 -5.73
CA GLU A 195 -22.82 7.39 -6.88
C GLU A 195 -23.34 5.95 -6.90
N MET A 196 -22.47 4.97 -6.65
CA MET A 196 -22.85 3.56 -6.57
C MET A 196 -23.84 3.29 -5.42
N LEU A 197 -23.65 3.92 -4.26
CA LEU A 197 -24.60 3.87 -3.15
C LEU A 197 -25.94 4.53 -3.48
N GLY A 198 -25.93 5.63 -4.25
CA GLY A 198 -27.13 6.28 -4.76
C GLY A 198 -27.90 5.40 -5.75
N ALA A 199 -27.17 4.77 -6.68
CA ALA A 199 -27.73 3.80 -7.62
C ALA A 199 -28.33 2.60 -6.88
N ALA A 200 -27.62 2.00 -5.92
CA ALA A 200 -28.13 0.92 -5.08
C ALA A 200 -29.44 1.30 -4.36
N SER A 201 -29.49 2.52 -3.81
CA SER A 201 -30.69 3.02 -3.11
C SER A 201 -31.87 3.22 -4.08
N SER A 202 -31.61 3.71 -5.29
CA SER A 202 -32.63 3.91 -6.32
C SER A 202 -33.17 2.58 -6.86
N THR A 203 -32.30 1.60 -7.09
CA THR A 203 -32.69 0.23 -7.47
C THR A 203 -33.49 -0.45 -6.37
N ALA A 204 -33.14 -0.26 -5.10
CA ALA A 204 -33.93 -0.78 -3.99
C ALA A 204 -35.31 -0.11 -3.91
N ALA A 205 -35.40 1.20 -4.13
CA ALA A 205 -36.68 1.90 -4.17
C ALA A 205 -37.58 1.40 -5.33
N GLU A 206 -37.00 1.05 -6.48
CA GLU A 206 -37.73 0.36 -7.56
C GLU A 206 -38.23 -1.01 -7.08
N GLY A 207 -37.42 -1.74 -6.32
CA GLY A 207 -37.82 -2.98 -5.64
C GLY A 207 -39.00 -2.79 -4.70
N ASP A 208 -39.03 -1.72 -3.92
CA ASP A 208 -40.14 -1.36 -3.04
C ASP A 208 -41.43 -1.01 -3.82
N VAL A 209 -41.30 -0.34 -4.98
CA VAL A 209 -42.42 -0.13 -5.91
C VAL A 209 -42.94 -1.48 -6.42
N ALA A 210 -42.06 -2.37 -6.87
CA ALA A 210 -42.45 -3.71 -7.31
C ALA A 210 -43.12 -4.52 -6.20
N LEU A 211 -42.68 -4.39 -4.94
CA LEU A 211 -43.37 -4.98 -3.77
C LEU A 211 -44.79 -4.43 -3.59
N THR A 212 -44.96 -3.12 -3.77
CA THR A 212 -46.28 -2.45 -3.67
C THR A 212 -47.22 -2.94 -4.76
N GLU A 213 -46.68 -3.18 -5.96
CA GLU A 213 -47.40 -3.79 -7.08
C GLU A 213 -47.56 -5.32 -6.96
N VAL A 214 -47.12 -5.93 -5.84
CA VAL A 214 -47.21 -7.38 -5.59
C VAL A 214 -46.41 -8.20 -6.62
N ARG A 215 -45.38 -7.60 -7.24
CA ARG A 215 -44.43 -8.24 -8.18
C ARG A 215 -43.21 -8.79 -7.44
N TYR A 216 -43.44 -9.81 -6.62
CA TYR A 216 -42.42 -10.29 -5.67
C TYR A 216 -41.11 -10.78 -6.30
N GLU A 217 -41.17 -11.44 -7.45
CA GLU A 217 -39.97 -11.94 -8.12
C GLU A 217 -39.11 -10.79 -8.67
N GLN A 218 -39.74 -9.83 -9.33
CA GLN A 218 -39.07 -8.61 -9.79
C GLN A 218 -38.47 -7.84 -8.62
N ALA A 219 -39.21 -7.70 -7.51
CA ALA A 219 -38.71 -7.04 -6.32
C ALA A 219 -37.46 -7.74 -5.75
N ALA A 220 -37.49 -9.07 -5.64
CA ALA A 220 -36.35 -9.85 -5.17
C ALA A 220 -35.12 -9.64 -6.06
N ASP A 221 -35.28 -9.64 -7.39
CA ASP A 221 -34.18 -9.40 -8.33
C ASP A 221 -33.63 -7.98 -8.22
N LEU A 222 -34.49 -6.97 -8.00
CA LEU A 222 -34.06 -5.58 -7.80
C LEU A 222 -33.27 -5.41 -6.50
N PHE A 223 -33.73 -6.01 -5.39
CA PHE A 223 -32.96 -5.96 -4.14
C PHE A 223 -31.62 -6.68 -4.23
N LYS A 224 -31.56 -7.81 -4.96
CA LYS A 224 -30.30 -8.50 -5.26
C LYS A 224 -29.34 -7.61 -6.05
N GLN A 225 -29.85 -6.91 -7.07
CA GLN A 225 -29.07 -5.95 -7.86
C GLN A 225 -28.59 -4.78 -7.00
N ALA A 226 -29.46 -4.23 -6.15
CA ALA A 226 -29.09 -3.17 -5.21
C ALA A 226 -27.95 -3.61 -4.28
N ALA A 227 -28.00 -4.84 -3.75
CA ALA A 227 -26.92 -5.39 -2.93
C ALA A 227 -25.59 -5.49 -3.70
N ALA A 228 -25.62 -5.87 -4.98
CA ALA A 228 -24.43 -5.99 -5.82
C ALA A 228 -23.80 -4.65 -6.21
N LEU A 229 -24.57 -3.55 -6.18
CA LEU A 229 -24.07 -2.19 -6.44
C LEU A 229 -23.35 -1.58 -5.23
N VAL A 230 -23.50 -2.15 -4.03
CA VAL A 230 -22.90 -1.58 -2.81
C VAL A 230 -21.38 -1.75 -2.84
N PRO A 231 -20.60 -0.65 -2.74
CA PRO A 231 -19.14 -0.72 -2.72
C PRO A 231 -18.58 -1.51 -1.52
N PRO A 232 -17.34 -2.03 -1.61
CA PRO A 232 -16.64 -2.63 -0.47
C PRO A 232 -16.62 -1.70 0.76
N GLY A 233 -16.59 -2.29 1.95
CA GLY A 233 -16.63 -1.52 3.21
C GLY A 233 -18.04 -1.17 3.71
N HIS A 234 -19.09 -1.42 2.91
CA HIS A 234 -20.49 -1.14 3.27
C HIS A 234 -21.33 -2.42 3.44
N ALA A 235 -20.73 -3.47 4.00
CA ALA A 235 -21.35 -4.80 4.13
C ALA A 235 -22.73 -4.77 4.81
N ASP A 236 -22.92 -3.92 5.83
CA ASP A 236 -24.22 -3.80 6.51
C ASP A 236 -25.34 -3.30 5.59
N LYS A 237 -25.01 -2.40 4.65
CA LYS A 237 -25.96 -1.88 3.67
C LYS A 237 -26.29 -2.94 2.60
N ALA A 238 -25.29 -3.68 2.12
CA ALA A 238 -25.52 -4.81 1.23
C ALA A 238 -26.42 -5.87 1.90
N ALA A 239 -26.16 -6.18 3.18
CA ALA A 239 -26.98 -7.10 3.97
C ALA A 239 -28.42 -6.59 4.16
N ASN A 240 -28.66 -5.27 4.25
CA ASN A 240 -30.03 -4.73 4.28
C ASN A 240 -30.76 -5.07 2.98
N TYR A 241 -30.16 -4.85 1.82
CA TYR A 241 -30.83 -5.17 0.56
C TYR A 241 -31.08 -6.68 0.41
N LEU A 242 -30.16 -7.54 0.85
CA LEU A 242 -30.40 -8.99 0.89
C LEU A 242 -31.54 -9.38 1.84
N ASP A 243 -31.70 -8.68 2.96
CA ASP A 243 -32.83 -8.86 3.89
C ASP A 243 -34.17 -8.52 3.21
N HIS A 244 -34.22 -7.42 2.46
CA HIS A 244 -35.39 -7.05 1.65
C HIS A 244 -35.66 -8.07 0.53
N GLN A 245 -34.62 -8.60 -0.12
CA GLN A 245 -34.74 -9.68 -1.10
C GLN A 245 -35.41 -10.92 -0.47
N ALA A 246 -34.92 -11.34 0.70
CA ALA A 246 -35.48 -12.47 1.42
C ALA A 246 -36.95 -12.21 1.82
N ASN A 247 -37.28 -10.99 2.25
CA ASN A 247 -38.67 -10.62 2.55
C ASN A 247 -39.58 -10.69 1.32
N ALA A 248 -39.12 -10.23 0.15
CA ALA A 248 -39.89 -10.33 -1.09
C ALA A 248 -40.20 -11.79 -1.46
N LEU A 249 -39.20 -12.67 -1.34
CA LEU A 249 -39.35 -14.11 -1.59
C LEU A 249 -40.23 -14.78 -0.54
N TYR A 250 -40.11 -14.37 0.74
CA TYR A 250 -41.02 -14.83 1.79
C TYR A 250 -42.47 -14.48 1.44
N ARG A 251 -42.76 -13.24 1.03
CA ARG A 251 -44.12 -12.82 0.66
C ARG A 251 -44.64 -13.58 -0.57
N LYS A 252 -43.80 -13.85 -1.57
CA LYS A 252 -44.14 -14.75 -2.68
C LYS A 252 -44.52 -16.12 -2.14
N GLY A 253 -43.70 -16.68 -1.27
CA GLY A 253 -43.92 -17.99 -0.70
C GLY A 253 -45.19 -18.08 0.16
N ASP A 254 -45.36 -17.14 1.08
CA ASP A 254 -46.48 -17.10 2.01
C ASP A 254 -47.80 -16.85 1.27
N GLU A 255 -47.87 -15.75 0.51
CA GLU A 255 -49.12 -15.27 -0.11
C GLU A 255 -49.50 -15.99 -1.40
N LYS A 256 -48.53 -16.58 -2.13
CA LYS A 256 -48.79 -17.32 -3.39
C LYS A 256 -48.63 -18.84 -3.26
N GLY A 257 -48.28 -19.34 -2.07
CA GLY A 257 -48.12 -20.79 -1.87
C GLY A 257 -46.82 -21.37 -2.45
N ASP A 258 -45.83 -20.53 -2.78
CA ASP A 258 -44.58 -20.97 -3.42
C ASP A 258 -43.55 -21.45 -2.37
N ASN A 259 -43.50 -22.76 -2.14
CA ASN A 259 -42.54 -23.34 -1.20
C ASN A 259 -41.08 -23.18 -1.65
N ALA A 260 -40.80 -23.09 -2.96
CA ALA A 260 -39.45 -22.86 -3.44
C ALA A 260 -38.99 -21.44 -3.07
N ALA A 261 -39.88 -20.44 -3.16
CA ALA A 261 -39.59 -19.09 -2.71
C ALA A 261 -39.36 -19.00 -1.19
N LEU A 262 -40.11 -19.74 -0.36
CA LEU A 262 -39.84 -19.86 1.08
C LEU A 262 -38.45 -20.47 1.34
N GLY A 263 -38.08 -21.53 0.62
CA GLY A 263 -36.75 -22.12 0.71
C GLY A 263 -35.64 -21.12 0.36
N GLN A 264 -35.85 -20.31 -0.69
CA GLN A 264 -34.89 -19.28 -1.08
C GLN A 264 -34.75 -18.16 -0.04
N SER A 265 -35.85 -17.71 0.58
CA SER A 265 -35.77 -16.68 1.64
C SER A 265 -34.99 -17.18 2.85
N ILE A 266 -35.18 -18.43 3.26
CA ILE A 266 -34.43 -19.10 4.34
C ILE A 266 -32.93 -19.09 4.04
N VAL A 267 -32.53 -19.44 2.82
CA VAL A 267 -31.11 -19.44 2.41
C VAL A 267 -30.51 -18.03 2.50
N ILE A 268 -31.22 -17.02 2.00
CA ILE A 268 -30.72 -15.64 2.01
C ILE A 268 -30.63 -15.09 3.43
N TRP A 269 -31.61 -15.34 4.31
CA TRP A 269 -31.52 -14.89 5.70
C TRP A 269 -30.35 -15.53 6.46
N ASN A 270 -29.99 -16.78 6.17
CA ASN A 270 -28.76 -17.37 6.71
C ASN A 270 -27.50 -16.63 6.24
N VAL A 271 -27.46 -16.19 4.98
CA VAL A 271 -26.36 -15.33 4.47
C VAL A 271 -26.34 -13.97 5.19
N VAL A 272 -27.49 -13.36 5.44
CA VAL A 272 -27.60 -12.08 6.17
C VAL A 272 -27.12 -12.25 7.62
N LEU A 273 -27.48 -13.34 8.30
CA LEU A 273 -27.05 -13.65 9.67
C LEU A 273 -25.54 -13.82 9.79
N ALA A 274 -24.89 -14.43 8.79
CA ALA A 274 -23.44 -14.56 8.75
C ALA A 274 -22.73 -13.19 8.67
N GLN A 275 -23.37 -12.20 8.04
CA GLN A 275 -22.85 -10.83 7.92
C GLN A 275 -23.18 -9.94 9.12
N ARG A 276 -24.21 -10.31 9.90
CA ARG A 276 -24.70 -9.60 11.09
C ARG A 276 -24.49 -10.43 12.35
N PRO A 277 -23.24 -10.59 12.84
CA PRO A 277 -22.98 -11.43 13.99
C PRO A 277 -23.71 -10.87 15.23
N ARG A 278 -24.31 -11.79 16.00
CA ARG A 278 -25.05 -11.49 17.25
C ARG A 278 -24.27 -10.57 18.20
N ALA A 279 -22.96 -10.77 18.33
CA ALA A 279 -22.12 -9.97 19.23
C ALA A 279 -21.99 -8.50 18.80
N ARG A 280 -22.10 -8.18 17.50
CA ARG A 280 -21.96 -6.81 16.99
C ARG A 280 -23.29 -6.07 16.98
N VAL A 281 -24.35 -6.74 16.53
CA VAL A 281 -25.67 -6.12 16.27
C VAL A 281 -26.81 -6.99 16.81
N PRO A 282 -26.90 -7.22 18.14
CA PRO A 282 -27.76 -8.24 18.74
C PRO A 282 -29.25 -8.13 18.39
N LEU A 283 -29.82 -6.90 18.38
CA LEU A 283 -31.24 -6.71 18.05
C LEU A 283 -31.54 -6.88 16.56
N ALA A 284 -30.62 -6.47 15.68
CA ALA A 284 -30.77 -6.65 14.24
C ALA A 284 -30.61 -8.13 13.87
N TRP A 285 -29.65 -8.83 14.49
CA TRP A 285 -29.53 -10.28 14.40
C TRP A 285 -30.82 -10.98 14.86
N ALA A 286 -31.41 -10.55 15.97
CA ALA A 286 -32.65 -11.13 16.48
C ALA A 286 -33.87 -10.85 15.57
N GLN A 287 -33.90 -9.72 14.87
CA GLN A 287 -34.92 -9.46 13.84
C GLN A 287 -34.79 -10.46 12.70
N VAL A 288 -33.60 -10.65 12.14
CA VAL A 288 -33.39 -11.60 11.03
C VAL A 288 -33.66 -13.04 11.47
N GLN A 289 -33.34 -13.41 12.72
CA GLN A 289 -33.71 -14.71 13.30
C GLN A 289 -35.22 -14.90 13.41
N LEU A 290 -35.96 -13.85 13.79
CA LEU A 290 -37.43 -13.89 13.82
C LEU A 290 -37.99 -14.16 12.42
N ASP A 291 -37.51 -13.42 11.42
CA ASP A 291 -38.01 -13.52 10.04
C ASP A 291 -37.69 -14.90 9.44
N LEU A 292 -36.47 -15.41 9.69
CA LEU A 292 -36.08 -16.78 9.38
C LEU A 292 -37.02 -17.81 10.03
N GLY A 293 -37.32 -17.65 11.32
CA GLY A 293 -38.22 -18.54 12.05
C GLY A 293 -39.64 -18.54 11.50
N VAL A 294 -40.14 -17.38 11.06
CA VAL A 294 -41.46 -17.28 10.43
C VAL A 294 -41.50 -18.02 9.09
N ALA A 295 -40.48 -17.87 8.23
CA ALA A 295 -40.45 -18.66 6.98
C ALA A 295 -40.31 -20.16 7.21
N LEU A 296 -39.46 -20.57 8.16
CA LEU A 296 -39.31 -21.98 8.54
C LEU A 296 -40.64 -22.55 9.03
N MET A 297 -41.36 -21.80 9.87
CA MET A 297 -42.69 -22.21 10.34
C MET A 297 -43.68 -22.34 9.18
N ARG A 298 -43.74 -21.36 8.28
CA ARG A 298 -44.64 -21.40 7.10
C ARG A 298 -44.35 -22.56 6.16
N LEU A 299 -43.07 -22.87 5.94
CA LEU A 299 -42.67 -24.01 5.12
C LEU A 299 -43.02 -25.33 5.84
N GLY A 300 -42.70 -25.43 7.13
CA GLY A 300 -43.00 -26.59 7.97
C GLY A 300 -44.50 -26.86 8.15
N GLU A 301 -45.36 -25.83 8.10
CA GLU A 301 -46.82 -25.98 8.07
C GLU A 301 -47.31 -26.70 6.81
N ARG A 302 -46.57 -26.58 5.70
CA ARG A 302 -46.97 -27.11 4.38
C ARG A 302 -46.32 -28.45 4.04
N GLU A 303 -45.27 -28.82 4.77
CA GLU A 303 -44.56 -30.08 4.58
C GLU A 303 -45.08 -31.20 5.50
N SER A 304 -44.75 -32.45 5.19
CA SER A 304 -45.11 -33.60 6.01
C SER A 304 -44.15 -33.83 7.19
N GLY A 305 -42.92 -33.33 7.10
CA GLY A 305 -41.90 -33.49 8.14
C GLY A 305 -41.95 -32.39 9.21
N THR A 306 -41.31 -32.64 10.36
CA THR A 306 -41.25 -31.70 11.49
C THR A 306 -40.01 -30.81 11.51
N ALA A 307 -38.98 -31.13 10.72
CA ALA A 307 -37.65 -30.51 10.82
C ALA A 307 -37.69 -28.97 10.72
N HIS A 308 -38.48 -28.40 9.81
CA HIS A 308 -38.60 -26.94 9.69
C HIS A 308 -39.39 -26.30 10.84
N LEU A 309 -40.36 -27.00 11.44
CA LEU A 309 -41.07 -26.53 12.64
C LEU A 309 -40.13 -26.53 13.86
N GLU A 310 -39.32 -27.58 14.03
CA GLU A 310 -38.29 -27.67 15.07
C GLU A 310 -37.23 -26.57 14.90
N ALA A 311 -36.79 -26.32 13.67
CA ALA A 311 -35.87 -25.23 13.36
C ALA A 311 -36.50 -23.85 13.66
N ALA A 312 -37.78 -23.63 13.34
CA ALA A 312 -38.49 -22.41 13.68
C ALA A 312 -38.52 -22.18 15.20
N ILE A 313 -38.84 -23.20 15.99
CA ILE A 313 -38.81 -23.15 17.46
C ILE A 313 -37.42 -22.73 17.96
N ALA A 314 -36.36 -23.34 17.44
CA ALA A 314 -34.99 -23.00 17.82
C ALA A 314 -34.65 -21.53 17.51
N THR A 315 -35.02 -21.02 16.33
CA THR A 315 -34.78 -19.61 15.96
C THR A 315 -35.58 -18.62 16.84
N PHE A 316 -36.83 -18.94 17.20
CA PHE A 316 -37.61 -18.09 18.11
C PHE A 316 -37.05 -18.09 19.52
N GLN A 317 -36.63 -19.25 20.04
CA GLN A 317 -35.95 -19.34 21.33
C GLN A 317 -34.64 -18.52 21.34
N ALA A 318 -33.86 -18.60 20.26
CA ALA A 318 -32.63 -17.82 20.12
C ALA A 318 -32.92 -16.30 20.06
N THR A 319 -33.98 -15.91 19.34
CA THR A 319 -34.46 -14.51 19.27
C THR A 319 -34.84 -13.96 20.64
N LEU A 320 -35.51 -14.77 21.49
CA LEU A 320 -35.94 -14.39 22.84
C LEU A 320 -34.79 -14.14 23.82
N GLN A 321 -33.58 -14.63 23.53
CA GLN A 321 -32.40 -14.33 24.33
C GLN A 321 -31.96 -12.86 24.18
N GLU A 322 -32.22 -12.24 23.03
CA GLU A 322 -31.90 -10.84 22.75
C GLU A 322 -33.10 -9.91 22.90
N ARG A 323 -34.28 -10.40 22.53
CA ARG A 323 -35.56 -9.71 22.70
C ARG A 323 -36.18 -10.09 24.02
N THR A 324 -35.67 -9.54 25.11
CA THR A 324 -36.24 -9.79 26.44
C THR A 324 -37.44 -8.89 26.71
N ARG A 325 -38.30 -9.31 27.64
CA ARG A 325 -39.45 -8.52 28.11
C ARG A 325 -39.02 -7.13 28.59
N ASP A 326 -37.88 -7.03 29.25
CA ASP A 326 -37.38 -5.77 29.82
C ASP A 326 -36.82 -4.82 28.76
N ARG A 327 -36.21 -5.37 27.69
CA ARG A 327 -35.53 -4.57 26.67
C ARG A 327 -36.49 -4.10 25.57
N VAL A 328 -37.33 -5.01 25.07
CA VAL A 328 -38.24 -4.77 23.93
C VAL A 328 -39.56 -5.54 24.13
N PRO A 329 -40.40 -5.13 25.10
CA PRO A 329 -41.56 -5.90 25.55
C PRO A 329 -42.54 -6.30 24.44
N LEU A 330 -42.79 -5.39 23.49
CA LEU A 330 -43.68 -5.67 22.35
C LEU A 330 -43.09 -6.71 21.39
N SER A 331 -41.80 -6.59 21.05
CA SER A 331 -41.13 -7.55 20.18
C SER A 331 -40.93 -8.91 20.86
N TRP A 332 -40.71 -8.94 22.17
CA TRP A 332 -40.71 -10.18 22.97
C TRP A 332 -42.06 -10.87 22.89
N ALA A 333 -43.16 -10.15 23.13
CA ALA A 333 -44.51 -10.71 23.07
C ALA A 333 -44.85 -11.27 21.68
N ALA A 334 -44.53 -10.53 20.60
CA ALA A 334 -44.70 -11.02 19.24
C ALA A 334 -43.89 -12.29 18.96
N THR A 335 -42.66 -12.38 19.47
CA THR A 335 -41.83 -13.58 19.33
C THR A 335 -42.39 -14.77 20.10
N GLN A 336 -42.94 -14.55 21.30
CA GLN A 336 -43.63 -15.58 22.08
C GLN A 336 -44.87 -16.13 21.35
N LEU A 337 -45.65 -15.26 20.70
CA LEU A 337 -46.80 -15.69 19.90
C LEU A 337 -46.40 -16.59 18.72
N ASN A 338 -45.30 -16.25 18.03
CA ASN A 338 -44.77 -17.07 16.95
C ASN A 338 -44.24 -18.41 17.47
N LEU A 339 -43.55 -18.41 18.62
CA LEU A 339 -43.09 -19.64 19.28
C LEU A 339 -44.27 -20.55 19.67
N GLY A 340 -45.32 -20.00 20.27
CA GLY A 340 -46.53 -20.75 20.60
C GLY A 340 -47.22 -21.33 19.37
N SER A 341 -47.27 -20.56 18.28
CA SER A 341 -47.83 -21.02 17.00
C SER A 341 -47.03 -22.19 16.42
N ALA A 342 -45.70 -22.10 16.40
CA ALA A 342 -44.85 -23.19 15.92
C ALA A 342 -44.96 -24.46 16.77
N LEU A 343 -45.05 -24.32 18.10
CA LEU A 343 -45.26 -25.45 19.02
C LEU A 343 -46.63 -26.12 18.81
N LEU A 344 -47.69 -25.33 18.61
CA LEU A 344 -49.02 -25.85 18.30
C LEU A 344 -48.98 -26.67 17.01
N ARG A 345 -48.42 -26.10 15.93
CA ARG A 345 -48.27 -26.78 14.64
C ARG A 345 -47.45 -28.06 14.73
N LEU A 346 -46.41 -28.07 15.55
CA LEU A 346 -45.61 -29.27 15.79
C LEU A 346 -46.41 -30.34 16.54
N GLY A 347 -47.21 -29.95 17.53
CA GLY A 347 -48.07 -30.87 18.28
C GLY A 347 -49.27 -31.42 17.48
N GLU A 348 -49.63 -30.79 16.37
CA GLU A 348 -50.64 -31.26 15.40
C GLU A 348 -50.09 -32.34 14.43
N ARG A 349 -48.77 -32.60 14.43
CA ARG A 349 -48.11 -33.63 13.60
C ARG A 349 -48.10 -34.99 14.31
#